data_AF-A0A4R7C7Q8-F1
#
_entry.id   AF-A0A4R7C7Q8-F1
#
_cell.length_a   1.000
_cell.length_b   1.000
_cell.length_c   1.000
_cell.angle_alpha   90.00
_cell.angle_beta   90.00
_cell.angle_gamma   90.00
#
_symmetry.space_group_name_H-M   'P 1'
#
loop_
_entity.id
_entity.type
_entity.pdbx_description
1 polymer ?
#
loop_
_entity_poly.entity_id
_entity_poly.type
_entity_poly.pdbx_seq_one_letter_code
_entity_poly.pdbx_strand_id
1 'polypeptide(L)'
;MMRRLSTLGLAIGLAGPALAQTPPAPEALDWMRLRTGERIQQQPHLWSVEQVDAMLRPLFLAVSRDGTRITAEDRDIAARAGLARARPTAMTQFLRADISGAGRIDRDAMATATALGSQPPRAKDDPAVLAMVERYFRQADTDGDGIVTYREAVVAADQSLGQTSRANLTAVPAELDLDGDGAVGLDEFGAVLRVVFEEIDTDRDGRISRPEADHFRGAAMRQAQRAENERTSRRMAVERARRNAAECAVPSWPSDAVIVAAIGPRGNRSLADVTIGSGEAKIGAVNVHIEPGPQPLAVVLTAPEPTIWQFSGETGRVVSVFVAQDDERRFESRGQLAPLPSWEHRSGVTGLDRPRITFAPKPGCLPPAGPSNVEALEAALSRRPEAVAGGFGMTTARLPSGSALADGIFPNRIEFPTGGAGGPLWALAAERREAVIRVEPDSVVAARPVSRSTLPGLAGLATLVDDGRAKIAAWQTVTRFLDASGRQVGPTIPGDPDRARLGGFHGTPTVSRIPTEVMLLAPVAVPTGLQGSGIRRLILARGVPAPSGDRMICIIREDDGKPLPGSRCN
;
A
#
# COMPACT_ATOMS: atom_id res chain seq x y z
N MET A 1 -37.21 64.11 46.62
CA MET A 1 -35.80 64.23 46.13
C MET A 1 -35.82 64.07 44.61
N MET A 2 -34.97 64.82 43.91
CA MET A 2 -35.15 65.34 42.54
C MET A 2 -35.14 64.32 41.39
N ARG A 3 -35.94 64.61 40.34
CA ARG A 3 -35.80 64.15 38.95
C ARG A 3 -34.43 64.53 38.37
N ARG A 4 -33.78 63.65 37.59
CA ARG A 4 -32.95 64.06 36.43
C ARG A 4 -32.92 62.99 35.33
N LEU A 5 -32.98 63.48 34.11
CA LEU A 5 -32.84 62.80 32.83
C LEU A 5 -31.47 62.14 32.67
N SER A 6 -31.42 60.99 32.02
CA SER A 6 -30.19 60.41 31.50
C SER A 6 -30.21 60.44 29.98
N THR A 7 -29.25 61.21 29.46
CA THR A 7 -28.95 61.49 28.06
C THR A 7 -28.46 60.24 27.31
N LEU A 8 -28.92 60.11 26.06
CA LEU A 8 -28.37 59.20 25.05
C LEU A 8 -26.87 59.46 24.84
N GLY A 9 -26.07 58.40 24.98
CA GLY A 9 -24.73 58.30 24.42
C GLY A 9 -24.73 57.20 23.37
N LEU A 10 -24.74 57.60 22.09
CA LEU A 10 -24.66 56.73 20.93
C LEU A 10 -23.23 56.18 20.84
N ALA A 11 -23.00 54.95 21.30
CA ALA A 11 -21.75 54.25 21.04
C ALA A 11 -21.86 53.58 19.66
N ILE A 12 -21.23 54.20 18.66
CA ILE A 12 -20.94 53.60 17.36
C ILE A 12 -19.92 52.49 17.62
N GLY A 13 -20.40 51.26 17.78
CA GLY A 13 -19.56 50.08 17.70
C GLY A 13 -19.09 49.92 16.26
N LEU A 14 -17.80 50.16 16.02
CA LEU A 14 -17.12 49.72 14.81
C LEU A 14 -17.16 48.19 14.79
N ALA A 15 -18.13 47.63 14.05
CA ALA A 15 -18.12 46.24 13.68
C ALA A 15 -17.03 46.03 12.62
N GLY A 16 -15.83 45.65 13.06
CA GLY A 16 -14.88 44.98 12.18
C GLY A 16 -15.43 43.60 11.80
N PRO A 17 -15.27 43.13 10.55
CA PRO A 17 -15.76 41.82 10.16
C PRO A 17 -15.02 40.76 10.99
N ALA A 18 -15.82 39.90 11.59
CA ALA A 18 -15.37 38.84 12.47
C ALA A 18 -14.73 37.71 11.64
N LEU A 19 -13.39 37.71 11.53
CA LEU A 19 -12.61 36.50 11.21
C LEU A 19 -12.58 35.52 12.39
N ALA A 20 -13.66 35.45 13.16
CA ALA A 20 -13.71 34.72 14.41
C ALA A 20 -14.19 33.27 14.17
N GLN A 21 -13.24 32.34 14.34
CA GLN A 21 -13.41 31.01 14.96
C GLN A 21 -13.57 29.75 14.09
N THR A 22 -13.26 29.77 12.79
CA THR A 22 -13.04 28.50 12.06
C THR A 22 -11.55 28.16 12.07
N PRO A 23 -11.10 27.09 12.76
CA PRO A 23 -9.72 26.65 12.63
C PRO A 23 -9.45 26.27 11.17
N PRO A 24 -8.27 26.58 10.60
CA PRO A 24 -7.97 26.27 9.21
C PRO A 24 -8.10 24.77 8.95
N ALA A 25 -8.61 24.42 7.77
CA ALA A 25 -8.69 23.02 7.36
C ALA A 25 -7.29 22.37 7.34
N PRO A 26 -7.18 21.07 7.69
CA PRO A 26 -5.90 20.35 7.64
C PRO A 26 -5.22 20.47 6.26
N GLU A 27 -6.00 20.49 5.18
CA GLU A 27 -5.52 20.69 3.81
C GLU A 27 -4.77 22.02 3.64
N ALA A 28 -5.35 23.11 4.15
CA ALA A 28 -4.77 24.45 4.05
C ALA A 28 -3.48 24.56 4.87
N LEU A 29 -3.46 23.97 6.06
CA LEU A 29 -2.28 23.91 6.90
C LEU A 29 -1.17 23.08 6.24
N ASP A 30 -1.46 21.90 5.71
CA ASP A 30 -0.47 21.05 5.04
C ASP A 30 0.16 21.75 3.83
N TRP A 31 -0.67 22.42 3.03
CA TRP A 31 -0.20 23.20 1.88
C TRP A 31 0.73 24.34 2.33
N MET A 32 0.34 25.09 3.37
CA MET A 32 1.14 26.20 3.90
C MET A 32 2.47 25.69 4.50
N ARG A 33 2.46 24.59 5.26
CA ARG A 33 3.65 23.94 5.81
C ARG A 33 4.68 23.60 4.72
N LEU A 34 4.23 23.03 3.60
CA LEU A 34 5.12 22.70 2.47
C LEU A 34 5.79 23.94 1.90
N ARG A 35 5.01 24.98 1.59
CA ARG A 35 5.53 26.19 0.92
C ARG A 35 6.43 27.02 1.83
N THR A 36 6.11 27.09 3.12
CA THR A 36 6.95 27.71 4.14
C THR A 36 8.26 26.93 4.29
N GLY A 37 8.20 25.60 4.45
CA GLY A 37 9.37 24.75 4.61
C GLY A 37 10.32 24.75 3.40
N GLU A 38 9.81 24.81 2.17
CA GLU A 38 10.61 24.87 0.93
C GLU A 38 11.49 26.13 0.83
N ARG A 39 11.01 27.27 1.34
CA ARG A 39 11.63 28.58 1.06
C ARG A 39 12.49 29.12 2.21
N ILE A 40 12.18 28.80 3.47
CA ILE A 40 12.93 29.29 4.65
C ILE A 40 14.44 28.93 4.59
N GLN A 41 14.83 27.83 3.93
CA GLN A 41 16.23 27.43 3.85
C GLN A 41 17.06 28.17 2.77
N GLN A 42 16.41 28.83 1.80
CA GLN A 42 17.11 29.51 0.71
C GLN A 42 17.78 30.82 1.16
N GLN A 43 17.44 31.34 2.34
CA GLN A 43 18.04 32.57 2.86
C GLN A 43 18.47 32.46 4.34
N PRO A 44 19.70 32.85 4.68
CA PRO A 44 20.24 32.74 6.03
C PRO A 44 19.84 33.93 6.94
N HIS A 45 18.62 33.98 7.47
CA HIS A 45 18.25 34.99 8.49
C HIS A 45 17.23 34.46 9.53
N LEU A 46 17.04 35.21 10.62
CA LEU A 46 15.92 35.06 11.57
C LEU A 46 14.67 35.62 10.89
N TRP A 47 13.61 34.81 10.74
CA TRP A 47 12.43 35.21 9.97
C TRP A 47 11.31 35.69 10.90
N SER A 48 10.85 36.93 10.73
CA SER A 48 9.59 37.39 11.34
C SER A 48 8.38 36.93 10.51
N VAL A 49 7.18 36.99 11.10
CA VAL A 49 5.92 36.67 10.42
C VAL A 49 5.76 37.48 9.12
N GLU A 50 6.09 38.78 9.16
CA GLU A 50 6.00 39.67 8.00
C GLU A 50 6.97 39.27 6.89
N GLN A 51 8.15 38.76 7.25
CA GLN A 51 9.13 38.29 6.26
C GLN A 51 8.67 36.98 5.61
N VAL A 52 8.07 36.07 6.38
CA VAL A 52 7.49 34.82 5.84
C VAL A 52 6.28 35.13 4.94
N ASP A 53 5.44 36.10 5.33
CA ASP A 53 4.34 36.58 4.49
C ASP A 53 4.84 37.19 3.18
N ALA A 54 5.80 38.10 3.23
CA ALA A 54 6.39 38.71 2.04
C ALA A 54 7.02 37.67 1.09
N MET A 55 7.57 36.59 1.64
CA MET A 55 8.15 35.48 0.88
C MET A 55 7.09 34.61 0.18
N LEU A 56 5.92 34.43 0.79
CA LEU A 56 4.84 33.58 0.25
C LEU A 56 3.83 34.35 -0.60
N ARG A 57 3.72 35.66 -0.42
CA ARG A 57 2.84 36.58 -1.16
C ARG A 57 2.94 36.46 -2.69
N PRO A 58 4.11 36.23 -3.31
CA PRO A 58 4.20 35.98 -4.76
C PRO A 58 3.42 34.75 -5.23
N LEU A 59 3.21 33.73 -4.39
CA LEU A 59 2.39 32.56 -4.73
C LEU A 59 0.92 32.93 -4.86
N PHE A 60 0.42 33.79 -3.96
CA PHE A 60 -0.94 34.32 -4.02
C PHE A 60 -1.12 35.16 -5.28
N LEU A 61 -0.20 36.10 -5.53
CA LEU A 61 -0.25 36.99 -6.69
C LEU A 61 -0.06 36.26 -8.03
N ALA A 62 0.59 35.10 -8.05
CA ALA A 62 0.73 34.29 -9.26
C ALA A 62 -0.60 33.65 -9.72
N VAL A 63 -1.60 33.57 -8.83
CA VAL A 63 -2.94 33.01 -9.12
C VAL A 63 -3.97 34.12 -9.21
N SER A 64 -3.92 35.10 -8.31
CA SER A 64 -4.86 36.21 -8.26
C SER A 64 -4.73 37.09 -9.50
N ARG A 65 -5.83 37.27 -10.25
CA ARG A 65 -5.88 38.18 -11.41
C ARG A 65 -5.94 39.65 -11.00
N ASP A 66 -6.62 39.96 -9.90
CA ASP A 66 -6.85 41.31 -9.40
C ASP A 66 -5.86 41.74 -8.30
N GLY A 67 -5.06 40.80 -7.79
CA GLY A 67 -4.06 41.00 -6.76
C GLY A 67 -4.62 41.05 -5.33
N THR A 68 -5.93 40.90 -5.15
CA THR A 68 -6.60 41.05 -3.84
C THR A 68 -7.29 39.77 -3.38
N ARG A 69 -7.81 38.95 -4.31
CA ARG A 69 -8.51 37.71 -4.00
C ARG A 69 -8.24 36.62 -5.04
N ILE A 70 -8.48 35.37 -4.65
CA ILE A 70 -8.37 34.19 -5.52
C ILE A 70 -9.72 33.50 -5.59
N THR A 71 -10.40 33.67 -6.71
CA THR A 71 -11.69 33.02 -6.97
C THR A 71 -11.51 31.58 -7.49
N ALA A 72 -12.60 30.82 -7.53
CA ALA A 72 -12.61 29.49 -8.16
C ALA A 72 -12.19 29.52 -9.64
N GLU A 73 -12.53 30.59 -10.37
CA GLU A 73 -12.13 30.77 -11.77
C GLU A 73 -10.62 31.00 -11.89
N ASP A 74 -10.06 31.82 -11.00
CA ASP A 74 -8.61 32.09 -10.97
C ASP A 74 -7.83 30.80 -10.72
N ARG A 75 -8.30 29.97 -9.79
CA ARG A 75 -7.72 28.64 -9.51
C ARG A 75 -7.79 27.72 -10.74
N ASP A 76 -8.91 27.68 -11.46
CA ASP A 76 -9.06 26.87 -12.67
C ASP A 76 -8.13 27.33 -13.80
N ILE A 77 -8.05 28.65 -14.04
CA ILE A 77 -7.14 29.22 -15.04
C ILE A 77 -5.69 28.91 -14.68
N ALA A 78 -5.30 29.09 -13.41
CA ALA A 78 -3.95 28.79 -12.94
C ALA A 78 -3.62 27.29 -13.10
N ALA A 79 -4.57 26.39 -12.82
CA ALA A 79 -4.40 24.96 -13.03
C ALA A 79 -4.20 24.61 -14.51
N ARG A 80 -5.02 25.18 -15.41
CA ARG A 80 -4.86 24.99 -16.87
C ARG A 80 -3.54 25.56 -17.40
N ALA A 81 -3.14 26.73 -16.91
CA ALA A 81 -1.86 27.35 -17.27
C ALA A 81 -0.67 26.51 -16.75
N GLY A 82 -0.77 25.95 -15.54
CA GLY A 82 0.23 25.05 -14.97
C GLY A 82 0.41 23.78 -15.81
N LEU A 83 -0.70 23.13 -16.21
CA LEU A 83 -0.67 21.98 -17.11
C LEU A 83 -0.05 22.35 -18.46
N ALA A 84 -0.42 23.49 -19.04
CA ALA A 84 0.14 23.96 -20.31
C ALA A 84 1.66 24.18 -20.23
N ARG A 85 2.18 24.69 -19.10
CA ARG A 85 3.63 24.87 -18.88
C ARG A 85 4.36 23.55 -18.68
N ALA A 86 3.73 22.56 -18.03
CA ALA A 86 4.36 21.28 -17.74
C ALA A 86 4.31 20.30 -18.93
N ARG A 87 3.33 20.45 -19.82
CA ARG A 87 3.08 19.59 -20.98
C ARG A 87 4.31 19.37 -21.89
N PRO A 88 5.10 20.40 -22.26
CA PRO A 88 6.31 20.21 -23.06
C PRO A 88 7.33 19.26 -22.41
N THR A 89 7.48 19.32 -21.09
CA THR A 89 8.40 18.45 -20.35
C THR A 89 7.96 16.98 -20.42
N ALA A 90 6.68 16.71 -20.19
CA ALA A 90 6.15 15.34 -20.29
C ALA A 90 6.20 14.80 -21.74
N MET A 91 5.99 15.66 -22.73
CA MET A 91 6.10 15.31 -24.16
C MET A 91 7.53 15.22 -24.66
N THR A 92 8.54 15.65 -23.90
CA THR A 92 9.94 15.66 -24.34
C THR A 92 10.41 14.27 -24.76
N GLN A 93 9.98 13.20 -24.06
CA GLN A 93 10.37 11.84 -24.41
C GLN A 93 9.79 11.40 -25.76
N PHE A 94 8.52 11.72 -26.04
CA PHE A 94 7.89 11.46 -27.33
C PHE A 94 8.60 12.22 -28.46
N LEU A 95 8.81 13.52 -28.26
CA LEU A 95 9.43 14.39 -29.27
C LEU A 95 10.89 14.01 -29.57
N ARG A 96 11.62 13.50 -28.57
CA ARG A 96 12.97 12.97 -28.77
C ARG A 96 12.98 11.61 -29.46
N ALA A 97 11.95 10.80 -29.26
CA ALA A 97 11.82 9.47 -29.84
C ALA A 97 11.31 9.50 -31.29
N ASP A 98 10.56 10.52 -31.67
CA ASP A 98 10.16 10.76 -33.06
C ASP A 98 11.30 11.35 -33.89
N ILE A 99 12.39 10.60 -34.01
CA ILE A 99 13.55 10.95 -34.84
C ILE A 99 13.13 11.18 -36.30
N SER A 100 12.08 10.48 -36.74
CA SER A 100 11.55 10.56 -38.11
C SER A 100 10.69 11.80 -38.38
N GLY A 101 10.17 12.46 -37.34
CA GLY A 101 9.19 13.54 -37.46
C GLY A 101 7.81 13.10 -37.99
N ALA A 102 7.47 11.82 -37.90
CA ALA A 102 6.24 11.27 -38.45
C ALA A 102 5.02 11.46 -37.54
N GLY A 103 5.19 11.99 -36.33
CA GLY A 103 4.13 12.16 -35.34
C GLY A 103 3.63 10.84 -34.75
N ARG A 104 4.38 9.76 -34.92
CA ARG A 104 4.12 8.41 -34.38
C ARG A 104 5.42 7.68 -34.12
N ILE A 105 5.46 6.87 -33.08
CA ILE A 105 6.66 6.11 -32.70
C ILE A 105 6.33 4.64 -32.46
N ASP A 106 7.15 3.75 -33.00
CA ASP A 106 7.13 2.33 -32.67
C ASP A 106 8.17 2.00 -31.59
N ARG A 107 8.18 0.73 -31.16
CA ARG A 107 9.06 0.27 -30.08
C ARG A 107 10.54 0.33 -30.44
N ASP A 108 10.90 0.11 -31.70
CA ASP A 108 12.31 0.16 -32.14
C ASP A 108 12.82 1.61 -32.18
N ALA A 109 11.99 2.54 -32.64
CA ALA A 109 12.27 3.98 -32.61
C ALA A 109 12.47 4.46 -31.17
N MET A 110 11.60 4.07 -30.24
CA MET A 110 11.73 4.42 -28.82
C MET A 110 12.96 3.77 -28.16
N ALA A 111 13.26 2.51 -28.48
CA ALA A 111 14.46 1.83 -27.97
C ALA A 111 15.74 2.51 -28.45
N THR A 112 15.78 2.87 -29.74
CA THR A 112 16.90 3.60 -30.34
C THR A 112 17.10 4.97 -29.70
N ALA A 113 16.04 5.75 -29.54
CA ALA A 113 16.11 7.06 -28.91
C ALA A 113 16.53 6.99 -27.43
N THR A 114 16.02 6.00 -26.69
CA THR A 114 16.36 5.78 -25.27
C THR A 114 17.83 5.34 -25.11
N ALA A 115 18.30 4.47 -26.00
CA ALA A 115 19.69 4.00 -26.03
C ALA A 115 20.67 5.16 -26.31
N LEU A 116 20.37 6.01 -27.30
CA LEU A 116 21.16 7.19 -27.64
C LEU A 116 21.17 8.26 -26.53
N GLY A 117 20.05 8.40 -25.80
CA GLY A 117 19.92 9.34 -24.69
C GLY A 117 20.52 8.89 -23.36
N SER A 118 20.96 7.63 -23.25
CA SER A 118 21.52 7.08 -22.02
C SER A 118 22.99 7.48 -21.83
N GLN A 119 23.39 7.81 -20.60
CA GLN A 119 24.80 8.03 -20.23
C GLN A 119 25.21 7.06 -19.11
N PRO A 120 26.19 6.16 -19.35
CA PRO A 120 26.88 5.92 -20.62
C PRO A 120 25.94 5.35 -21.70
N PRO A 121 26.30 5.47 -23.00
CA PRO A 121 25.52 4.92 -24.11
C PRO A 121 25.26 3.43 -23.90
N ARG A 122 24.02 3.00 -24.13
CA ARG A 122 23.62 1.59 -24.01
C ARG A 122 23.22 1.04 -25.38
N ALA A 123 23.24 -0.28 -25.52
CA ALA A 123 22.67 -0.93 -26.69
C ALA A 123 21.13 -0.81 -26.65
N LYS A 124 20.48 -0.73 -27.81
CA LYS A 124 19.01 -0.71 -27.89
C LYS A 124 18.36 -1.99 -27.34
N ASP A 125 19.08 -3.10 -27.41
CA ASP A 125 18.63 -4.41 -26.92
C ASP A 125 18.99 -4.65 -25.44
N ASP A 126 19.56 -3.64 -24.76
CA ASP A 126 19.82 -3.73 -23.32
C ASP A 126 18.51 -3.97 -22.55
N PRO A 127 18.44 -4.99 -21.67
CA PRO A 127 17.24 -5.30 -20.90
C PRO A 127 16.65 -4.11 -20.13
N ALA A 128 17.48 -3.18 -19.67
CA ALA A 128 17.02 -1.97 -19.00
C ALA A 128 16.36 -0.96 -19.96
N VAL A 129 16.87 -0.84 -21.19
CA VAL A 129 16.28 0.01 -22.24
C VAL A 129 14.94 -0.59 -22.67
N LEU A 130 14.90 -1.90 -22.94
CA LEU A 130 13.66 -2.59 -23.30
C LEU A 130 12.59 -2.48 -22.20
N ALA A 131 12.98 -2.58 -20.93
CA ALA A 131 12.07 -2.38 -19.81
C ALA A 131 11.51 -0.95 -19.72
N MET A 132 12.32 0.07 -20.07
CA MET A 132 11.87 1.47 -20.13
C MET A 132 10.91 1.71 -21.29
N VAL A 133 11.20 1.15 -22.47
CA VAL A 133 10.32 1.20 -23.66
C VAL A 133 8.98 0.56 -23.33
N GLU A 134 8.99 -0.64 -22.75
CA GLU A 134 7.78 -1.36 -22.39
C GLU A 134 6.93 -0.60 -21.36
N ARG A 135 7.56 0.04 -20.38
CA ARG A 135 6.86 0.89 -19.42
C ARG A 135 6.20 2.09 -20.08
N TYR A 136 6.87 2.72 -21.05
CA TYR A 136 6.33 3.87 -21.78
C TYR A 136 5.13 3.46 -22.64
N PHE A 137 5.27 2.41 -23.46
CA PHE A 137 4.18 1.94 -24.32
C PHE A 137 2.95 1.54 -23.50
N ARG A 138 3.12 0.84 -22.38
CA ARG A 138 2.00 0.51 -21.49
C ARG A 138 1.19 1.72 -20.99
N GLN A 139 1.81 2.89 -20.91
CA GLN A 139 1.17 4.11 -20.43
C GLN A 139 0.59 4.95 -21.57
N ALA A 140 1.20 4.92 -22.75
CA ALA A 140 0.84 5.79 -23.86
C ALA A 140 0.00 5.09 -24.93
N ASP A 141 0.35 3.87 -25.31
CA ASP A 141 -0.34 3.05 -26.33
C ASP A 141 -1.69 2.59 -25.76
N THR A 142 -2.75 3.33 -26.06
CA THR A 142 -4.05 3.17 -25.40
C THR A 142 -4.92 2.15 -26.13
N ASP A 143 -4.77 2.03 -27.45
CA ASP A 143 -5.50 1.06 -28.26
C ASP A 143 -4.73 -0.27 -28.46
N GLY A 144 -3.46 -0.32 -28.07
CA GLY A 144 -2.65 -1.53 -28.06
C GLY A 144 -2.16 -1.95 -29.44
N ASP A 145 -2.12 -1.02 -30.40
CA ASP A 145 -1.69 -1.28 -31.77
C ASP A 145 -0.16 -1.35 -31.92
N GLY A 146 0.59 -1.04 -30.85
CA GLY A 146 2.04 -1.07 -30.81
C GLY A 146 2.71 0.19 -31.36
N ILE A 147 1.94 1.25 -31.64
CA ILE A 147 2.39 2.55 -32.15
C ILE A 147 1.84 3.65 -31.25
N VAL A 148 2.72 4.45 -30.65
CA VAL A 148 2.26 5.63 -29.90
C VAL A 148 2.11 6.81 -30.86
N THR A 149 0.89 7.30 -31.02
CA THR A 149 0.61 8.51 -31.79
C THR A 149 0.83 9.79 -30.98
N TYR A 150 0.98 10.93 -31.65
CA TYR A 150 1.04 12.24 -30.98
C TYR A 150 -0.16 12.47 -30.04
N ARG A 151 -1.36 12.06 -30.45
CA ARG A 151 -2.58 12.23 -29.66
C ARG A 151 -2.51 11.43 -28.36
N GLU A 152 -2.08 10.18 -28.44
CA GLU A 152 -1.91 9.31 -27.29
C GLU A 152 -0.81 9.78 -26.35
N ALA A 153 0.31 10.26 -26.91
CA ALA A 153 1.37 10.87 -26.12
C ALA A 153 0.91 12.12 -25.37
N VAL A 154 0.08 12.97 -25.99
CA VAL A 154 -0.54 14.13 -25.32
C VAL A 154 -1.51 13.68 -24.23
N VAL A 155 -2.35 12.66 -24.47
CA VAL A 155 -3.27 12.13 -23.45
C VAL A 155 -2.49 11.52 -22.28
N ALA A 156 -1.43 10.76 -22.54
CA ALA A 156 -0.56 10.18 -21.51
C ALA A 156 0.21 11.26 -20.73
N ALA A 157 0.68 12.31 -21.42
CA ALA A 157 1.29 13.48 -20.80
C ALA A 157 0.30 14.23 -19.90
N ASP A 158 -0.91 14.52 -20.39
CA ASP A 158 -1.94 15.21 -19.61
C ASP A 158 -2.46 14.35 -18.45
N GLN A 159 -2.50 13.02 -18.58
CA GLN A 159 -2.78 12.13 -17.47
C GLN A 159 -1.67 12.18 -16.43
N SER A 160 -0.40 12.00 -16.82
CA SER A 160 0.73 12.03 -15.88
C SER A 160 0.93 13.40 -15.19
N LEU A 161 0.61 14.50 -15.89
CA LEU A 161 0.68 15.86 -15.36
C LEU A 161 -0.57 16.28 -14.60
N GLY A 162 -1.77 15.90 -15.03
CA GLY A 162 -3.00 16.09 -14.25
C GLY A 162 -2.91 15.50 -12.85
N GLN A 163 -2.07 14.47 -12.69
CA GLN A 163 -1.78 13.76 -11.44
C GLN A 163 -0.78 14.48 -10.52
N THR A 164 0.17 15.25 -11.06
CA THR A 164 1.21 15.96 -10.28
C THR A 164 0.99 17.47 -10.23
N SER A 165 0.51 18.10 -11.30
CA SER A 165 0.38 19.55 -11.45
C SER A 165 -0.90 20.13 -10.85
N ARG A 166 -2.01 19.37 -10.74
CA ARG A 166 -3.17 19.81 -9.93
C ARG A 166 -2.83 19.90 -8.45
N ALA A 167 -1.79 19.21 -8.01
CA ALA A 167 -1.38 19.18 -6.62
C ALA A 167 -0.25 20.18 -6.31
N ASN A 168 0.67 20.49 -7.25
CA ASN A 168 2.01 20.84 -6.76
C ASN A 168 2.86 21.97 -7.37
N LEU A 169 2.38 23.03 -8.03
CA LEU A 169 3.33 24.15 -8.34
C LEU A 169 2.85 25.59 -8.14
N THR A 170 1.55 25.88 -8.22
CA THR A 170 1.05 27.26 -8.03
C THR A 170 -0.36 27.36 -7.46
N ALA A 171 -1.09 26.26 -7.26
CA ALA A 171 -2.49 26.31 -6.86
C ALA A 171 -2.60 26.65 -5.36
N VAL A 172 -3.17 27.82 -5.05
CA VAL A 172 -3.68 28.14 -3.72
C VAL A 172 -4.96 27.32 -3.52
N PRO A 173 -5.04 26.44 -2.50
CA PRO A 173 -6.19 25.57 -2.27
C PRO A 173 -7.48 26.36 -1.98
N ALA A 174 -8.63 25.76 -2.28
CA ALA A 174 -9.92 26.37 -1.94
C ALA A 174 -10.17 26.33 -0.42
N GLU A 175 -9.53 25.40 0.28
CA GLU A 175 -9.62 25.18 1.72
C GLU A 175 -8.97 26.29 2.56
N LEU A 176 -8.32 27.27 1.92
CA LEU A 176 -7.85 28.51 2.54
C LEU A 176 -8.97 29.56 2.70
N ASP A 177 -10.13 29.35 2.08
CA ASP A 177 -11.34 30.17 2.22
C ASP A 177 -11.98 29.81 3.57
N LEU A 178 -11.79 30.67 4.57
CA LEU A 178 -12.18 30.44 5.96
C LEU A 178 -13.59 30.94 6.24
N ASP A 179 -14.04 31.96 5.52
CA ASP A 179 -15.37 32.55 5.68
C ASP A 179 -16.42 31.98 4.70
N GLY A 180 -15.98 31.21 3.70
CA GLY A 180 -16.82 30.49 2.75
C GLY A 180 -17.42 31.40 1.69
N ASP A 181 -16.86 32.59 1.45
CA ASP A 181 -17.36 33.53 0.44
C ASP A 181 -17.06 33.10 -1.01
N GLY A 182 -16.28 32.03 -1.19
CA GLY A 182 -15.90 31.43 -2.47
C GLY A 182 -14.58 31.97 -3.04
N ALA A 183 -13.92 32.91 -2.35
CA ALA A 183 -12.68 33.54 -2.79
C ALA A 183 -11.67 33.66 -1.64
N VAL A 184 -10.43 33.20 -1.87
CA VAL A 184 -9.38 33.32 -0.85
C VAL A 184 -8.84 34.75 -0.83
N GLY A 185 -9.05 35.46 0.27
CA GLY A 185 -8.52 36.79 0.53
C GLY A 185 -7.09 36.80 1.09
N LEU A 186 -6.45 37.97 1.09
CA LEU A 186 -5.11 38.15 1.70
C LEU A 186 -5.13 37.90 3.21
N ASP A 187 -6.21 38.29 3.91
CA ASP A 187 -6.33 38.15 5.35
C ASP A 187 -6.43 36.67 5.76
N GLU A 188 -7.12 35.86 4.96
CA GLU A 188 -7.27 34.42 5.19
C GLU A 188 -5.96 33.68 4.91
N PHE A 189 -5.26 34.06 3.84
CA PHE A 189 -3.92 33.56 3.54
C PHE A 189 -2.95 33.85 4.71
N GLY A 190 -2.97 35.07 5.24
CA GLY A 190 -2.16 35.48 6.38
C GLY A 190 -2.58 34.83 7.71
N ALA A 191 -3.85 34.47 7.88
CA ALA A 191 -4.34 33.75 9.05
C ALA A 191 -3.76 32.33 9.12
N VAL A 192 -3.79 31.58 8.00
CA VAL A 192 -3.22 30.23 7.94
C VAL A 192 -1.69 30.25 8.06
N LEU A 193 -1.04 31.25 7.48
CA LEU A 193 0.40 31.46 7.62
C LEU A 193 0.81 31.65 9.08
N ARG A 194 0.05 32.45 9.85
CA ARG A 194 0.32 32.69 11.28
C ARG A 194 0.25 31.41 12.10
N VAL A 195 -0.76 30.55 11.86
CA VAL A 195 -0.86 29.25 12.55
C VAL A 195 0.37 28.38 12.30
N VAL A 196 0.84 28.32 11.05
CA VAL A 196 2.06 27.58 10.71
C VAL A 196 3.32 28.24 11.28
N PHE A 197 3.38 29.57 11.33
CA PHE A 197 4.50 30.29 11.94
C PHE A 197 4.64 29.95 13.42
N GLU A 198 3.54 29.98 14.18
CA GLU A 198 3.50 29.61 15.60
C GLU A 198 3.84 28.13 15.86
N GLU A 199 3.62 27.25 14.87
CA GLU A 199 4.06 25.85 14.93
C GLU A 199 5.58 25.71 14.79
N ILE A 200 6.23 26.62 14.06
CA ILE A 200 7.67 26.61 13.82
C ILE A 200 8.43 27.31 14.95
N ASP A 201 7.93 28.47 15.37
CA ASP A 201 8.46 29.31 16.47
C ASP A 201 8.20 28.62 17.82
N THR A 202 9.08 27.68 18.17
CA THR A 202 8.90 26.78 19.31
C THR A 202 9.21 27.50 20.62
N ASP A 203 10.19 28.40 20.60
CA ASP A 203 10.55 29.23 21.75
C ASP A 203 9.67 30.48 21.92
N ARG A 204 8.81 30.77 20.94
CA ARG A 204 7.84 31.88 20.92
C ARG A 204 8.51 33.25 21.02
N ASP A 205 9.70 33.40 20.46
CA ASP A 205 10.43 34.66 20.44
C ASP A 205 9.95 35.61 19.32
N GLY A 206 8.99 35.16 18.50
CA GLY A 206 8.43 35.89 17.37
C GLY A 206 9.29 35.80 16.11
N ARG A 207 10.29 34.92 16.08
CA ARG A 207 11.22 34.72 14.97
C ARG A 207 11.52 33.24 14.74
N ILE A 208 11.58 32.83 13.49
CA ILE A 208 12.03 31.48 13.15
C ILE A 208 13.55 31.46 13.06
N SER A 209 14.19 30.72 13.97
CA SER A 209 15.62 30.45 13.94
C SER A 209 16.00 29.31 12.98
N ARG A 210 17.29 29.18 12.62
CA ARG A 210 17.76 28.08 11.75
C ARG A 210 17.50 26.68 12.35
N PRO A 211 17.77 26.42 13.64
CA PRO A 211 17.46 25.13 14.24
C PRO A 211 15.98 24.77 14.18
N GLU A 212 15.10 25.73 14.43
CA GLU A 212 13.64 25.55 14.34
C GLU A 212 13.19 25.28 12.90
N ALA A 213 13.71 26.05 11.94
CA ALA A 213 13.47 25.83 10.52
C ALA A 213 13.92 24.43 10.06
N ASP A 214 15.10 23.97 10.48
CA ASP A 214 15.63 22.65 10.12
C ASP A 214 14.83 21.51 10.76
N HIS A 215 14.43 21.66 12.02
CA HIS A 215 13.59 20.70 12.73
C HIS A 215 12.22 20.57 12.05
N PHE A 216 11.56 21.70 11.82
CA PHE A 216 10.28 21.77 11.14
C PHE A 216 10.37 21.18 9.74
N ARG A 217 11.33 21.60 8.91
CA ARG A 217 11.48 21.13 7.53
C ARG A 217 11.57 19.60 7.47
N GLY A 218 12.36 18.97 8.34
CA GLY A 218 12.46 17.52 8.37
C GLY A 218 11.11 16.85 8.63
N ALA A 219 10.41 17.26 9.69
CA ALA A 219 9.16 16.63 10.11
C ALA A 219 7.97 17.05 9.20
N ALA A 220 7.78 18.34 8.99
CA ALA A 220 6.69 18.93 8.24
C ALA A 220 6.73 18.57 6.75
N MET A 221 7.91 18.62 6.08
CA MET A 221 7.97 18.17 4.68
C MET A 221 7.62 16.68 4.57
N ARG A 222 8.11 15.84 5.50
CA ARG A 222 7.77 14.41 5.46
C ARG A 222 6.29 14.16 5.70
N GLN A 223 5.67 14.88 6.63
CA GLN A 223 4.25 14.73 6.95
C GLN A 223 3.36 15.25 5.81
N ALA A 224 3.60 16.46 5.34
CA ALA A 224 2.77 17.08 4.31
C ALA A 224 2.98 16.42 2.94
N GLN A 225 4.20 16.00 2.59
CA GLN A 225 4.42 15.18 1.37
C GLN A 225 3.71 13.83 1.48
N ARG A 226 3.70 13.19 2.66
CA ARG A 226 2.93 11.96 2.88
C ARG A 226 1.43 12.20 2.70
N ALA A 227 0.89 13.25 3.31
CA ALA A 227 -0.51 13.61 3.18
C ALA A 227 -0.91 13.90 1.72
N GLU A 228 -0.11 14.69 0.99
CA GLU A 228 -0.33 14.99 -0.42
C GLU A 228 -0.21 13.73 -1.30
N ASN A 229 0.82 12.90 -1.08
CA ASN A 229 0.98 11.63 -1.79
C ASN A 229 -0.20 10.70 -1.52
N GLU A 230 -0.69 10.63 -0.29
CA GLU A 230 -1.87 9.85 0.07
C GLU A 230 -3.12 10.37 -0.63
N ARG A 231 -3.38 11.68 -0.63
CA ARG A 231 -4.53 12.29 -1.33
C ARG A 231 -4.47 12.00 -2.83
N THR A 232 -3.31 12.22 -3.45
CA THR A 232 -3.08 11.95 -4.87
C THR A 232 -3.28 10.46 -5.16
N SER A 233 -2.76 9.57 -4.31
CA SER A 233 -2.92 8.12 -4.44
C SER A 233 -4.39 7.69 -4.30
N ARG A 234 -5.15 8.29 -3.37
CA ARG A 234 -6.59 8.02 -3.19
C ARG A 234 -7.38 8.45 -4.42
N ARG A 235 -7.17 9.67 -4.93
CA ARG A 235 -7.83 10.16 -6.16
C ARG A 235 -7.55 9.25 -7.35
N MET A 236 -6.28 8.85 -7.50
CA MET A 236 -5.85 7.92 -8.53
C MET A 236 -6.48 6.54 -8.40
N ALA A 237 -6.61 6.04 -7.16
CA ALA A 237 -7.30 4.78 -6.89
C ALA A 237 -8.78 4.85 -7.29
N VAL A 238 -9.47 5.95 -6.98
CA VAL A 238 -10.87 6.18 -7.36
C VAL A 238 -11.04 6.24 -8.88
N GLU A 239 -10.22 7.03 -9.57
CA GLU A 239 -10.29 7.13 -11.04
C GLU A 239 -10.01 5.79 -11.71
N ARG A 240 -9.01 5.04 -11.22
CA ARG A 240 -8.70 3.70 -11.72
C ARG A 240 -9.84 2.73 -11.44
N ALA A 241 -10.43 2.78 -10.25
CA ALA A 241 -11.56 1.93 -9.88
C ALA A 241 -12.76 2.16 -10.80
N ARG A 242 -13.07 3.42 -11.14
CA ARG A 242 -14.15 3.76 -12.11
C ARG A 242 -13.88 3.18 -13.49
N ARG A 243 -12.64 3.29 -13.99
CA ARG A 243 -12.27 2.74 -15.30
C ARG A 243 -12.39 1.22 -15.34
N ASN A 244 -11.97 0.56 -14.26
CA ASN A 244 -11.92 -0.90 -14.19
C ASN A 244 -13.25 -1.53 -13.77
N ALA A 245 -14.21 -0.75 -13.26
CA ALA A 245 -15.48 -1.25 -12.70
C ALA A 245 -16.25 -2.14 -13.69
N ALA A 246 -16.31 -1.74 -14.97
CA ALA A 246 -17.00 -2.50 -16.02
C ALA A 246 -16.39 -3.89 -16.25
N GLU A 247 -15.09 -4.05 -16.00
CA GLU A 247 -14.39 -5.33 -16.20
C GLU A 247 -14.56 -6.30 -15.02
N CYS A 248 -15.07 -5.84 -13.86
CA CYS A 248 -15.22 -6.68 -12.70
C CYS A 248 -16.43 -7.62 -12.74
N ALA A 249 -17.42 -7.36 -13.59
CA ALA A 249 -18.68 -8.12 -13.61
C ALA A 249 -19.29 -8.29 -12.20
N VAL A 250 -19.34 -7.20 -11.42
CA VAL A 250 -19.89 -7.21 -10.06
C VAL A 250 -21.39 -7.58 -10.13
N PRO A 251 -21.86 -8.54 -9.32
CA PRO A 251 -23.27 -8.90 -9.31
C PRO A 251 -24.15 -7.76 -8.78
N SER A 252 -25.36 -7.64 -9.32
CA SER A 252 -26.37 -6.73 -8.78
C SER A 252 -26.93 -7.30 -7.46
N TRP A 253 -26.81 -6.53 -6.38
CA TRP A 253 -27.34 -6.93 -5.07
C TRP A 253 -28.68 -6.26 -4.76
N PRO A 254 -29.53 -6.89 -3.93
CA PRO A 254 -30.74 -6.27 -3.40
C PRO A 254 -30.44 -4.92 -2.73
N SER A 255 -31.38 -3.98 -2.83
CA SER A 255 -31.24 -2.64 -2.25
C SER A 255 -31.19 -2.63 -0.72
N ASP A 256 -31.83 -3.63 -0.10
CA ASP A 256 -31.88 -3.85 1.35
C ASP A 256 -30.68 -4.63 1.90
N ALA A 257 -29.84 -5.21 1.04
CA ALA A 257 -28.61 -5.89 1.45
C ALA A 257 -27.52 -4.88 1.82
N VAL A 258 -26.96 -5.04 3.01
CA VAL A 258 -25.83 -4.25 3.52
C VAL A 258 -24.54 -4.76 2.88
N ILE A 259 -23.76 -3.86 2.29
CA ILE A 259 -22.47 -4.20 1.67
C ILE A 259 -21.38 -4.10 2.72
N VAL A 260 -20.64 -5.18 2.90
CA VAL A 260 -19.48 -5.25 3.78
C VAL A 260 -18.30 -5.81 3.01
N ALA A 261 -17.09 -5.37 3.34
CA ALA A 261 -15.90 -5.82 2.64
C ALA A 261 -14.81 -6.32 3.58
N ALA A 262 -13.95 -7.21 3.08
CA ALA A 262 -12.77 -7.65 3.81
C ALA A 262 -11.58 -7.83 2.87
N ILE A 263 -10.38 -7.60 3.41
CA ILE A 263 -9.11 -7.80 2.68
C ILE A 263 -8.33 -9.00 3.21
N GLY A 264 -7.86 -9.83 2.28
CA GLY A 264 -7.04 -10.99 2.58
C GLY A 264 -5.69 -10.60 3.20
N PRO A 265 -5.01 -11.55 3.85
CA PRO A 265 -3.78 -11.28 4.56
C PRO A 265 -2.65 -11.04 3.56
N ARG A 266 -1.56 -10.45 4.06
CA ARG A 266 -0.26 -10.47 3.37
C ARG A 266 0.74 -11.23 4.24
N GLY A 267 1.56 -12.07 3.61
CA GLY A 267 2.62 -12.80 4.31
C GLY A 267 2.18 -14.19 4.77
N ASN A 268 2.72 -14.65 5.90
CA ASN A 268 2.66 -16.07 6.29
C ASN A 268 1.99 -16.29 7.66
N ARG A 269 1.02 -15.45 8.02
CA ARG A 269 0.35 -15.56 9.32
C ARG A 269 -0.70 -16.66 9.39
N SER A 270 -1.39 -16.90 8.28
CA SER A 270 -2.43 -17.92 8.19
C SER A 270 -2.34 -18.58 6.82
N LEU A 271 -2.04 -19.87 6.79
CA LEU A 271 -1.75 -20.64 5.58
C LEU A 271 -2.63 -21.90 5.54
N ALA A 272 -3.12 -22.25 4.35
CA ALA A 272 -3.91 -23.47 4.14
C ALA A 272 -3.06 -24.59 3.52
N ASP A 273 -3.36 -25.85 3.85
CA ASP A 273 -2.68 -27.06 3.35
C ASP A 273 -3.25 -27.61 2.03
N VAL A 274 -3.69 -26.72 1.15
CA VAL A 274 -4.26 -27.06 -0.16
C VAL A 274 -3.68 -26.18 -1.26
N THR A 275 -3.80 -26.66 -2.49
CA THR A 275 -3.50 -25.93 -3.73
C THR A 275 -4.76 -25.78 -4.57
N ILE A 276 -4.86 -24.68 -5.33
CA ILE A 276 -5.98 -24.36 -6.20
C ILE A 276 -5.44 -24.10 -7.61
N GLY A 277 -5.90 -24.89 -8.58
CA GLY A 277 -5.44 -24.81 -9.97
C GLY A 277 -4.09 -25.47 -10.21
N SER A 278 -3.38 -24.99 -11.23
CA SER A 278 -2.09 -25.56 -11.62
C SER A 278 -0.93 -24.88 -10.89
N GLY A 279 0.02 -25.69 -10.40
CA GLY A 279 1.23 -25.23 -9.72
C GLY A 279 1.11 -25.16 -8.19
N GLU A 280 2.26 -24.91 -7.54
CA GLU A 280 2.36 -24.77 -6.09
C GLU A 280 2.46 -23.29 -5.73
N ALA A 281 1.33 -22.70 -5.34
CA ALA A 281 1.25 -21.33 -4.86
C ALA A 281 0.89 -21.32 -3.37
N LYS A 282 1.49 -20.39 -2.62
CA LYS A 282 1.13 -20.14 -1.23
C LYS A 282 -0.33 -19.69 -1.15
N ILE A 283 -1.15 -20.42 -0.39
CA ILE A 283 -2.55 -20.06 -0.13
C ILE A 283 -2.71 -19.60 1.31
N GLY A 284 -3.13 -18.36 1.50
CA GLY A 284 -3.50 -17.80 2.79
C GLY A 284 -4.86 -18.28 3.26
N ALA A 285 -5.18 -18.07 4.54
CA ALA A 285 -6.52 -18.37 5.08
C ALA A 285 -7.05 -17.21 5.92
N VAL A 286 -8.36 -16.95 5.82
CA VAL A 286 -9.06 -15.96 6.67
C VAL A 286 -10.37 -16.55 7.14
N ASN A 287 -10.63 -16.43 8.44
CA ASN A 287 -11.93 -16.73 9.01
C ASN A 287 -12.84 -15.49 8.89
N VAL A 288 -13.92 -15.60 8.14
CA VAL A 288 -14.96 -14.57 8.01
C VAL A 288 -16.11 -14.94 8.94
N HIS A 289 -16.14 -14.30 10.10
CA HIS A 289 -17.17 -14.53 11.10
C HIS A 289 -18.34 -13.58 10.88
N ILE A 290 -19.51 -14.13 10.56
CA ILE A 290 -20.74 -13.38 10.39
C ILE A 290 -21.45 -13.27 11.74
N GLU A 291 -21.52 -12.04 12.24
CA GLU A 291 -22.21 -11.70 13.48
C GLU A 291 -23.73 -11.86 13.31
N PRO A 292 -24.49 -12.18 14.37
CA PRO A 292 -25.95 -12.25 14.30
C PRO A 292 -26.58 -10.90 13.95
N GLY A 293 -27.72 -10.92 13.26
CA GLY A 293 -28.48 -9.71 12.94
C GLY A 293 -29.56 -9.92 11.88
N PRO A 294 -30.47 -8.95 11.69
CA PRO A 294 -31.63 -9.14 10.82
C PRO A 294 -31.38 -8.79 9.34
N GLN A 295 -30.38 -7.97 9.04
CA GLN A 295 -30.15 -7.47 7.67
C GLN A 295 -29.40 -8.50 6.80
N PRO A 296 -29.80 -8.68 5.52
CA PRO A 296 -29.04 -9.47 4.56
C PRO A 296 -27.70 -8.80 4.22
N LEU A 297 -26.66 -9.61 3.98
CA LEU A 297 -25.29 -9.14 3.75
C LEU A 297 -24.79 -9.52 2.35
N ALA A 298 -24.28 -8.53 1.62
CA ALA A 298 -23.47 -8.72 0.42
C ALA A 298 -22.00 -8.51 0.78
N VAL A 299 -21.18 -9.56 0.63
CA VAL A 299 -19.79 -9.57 1.10
C VAL A 299 -18.82 -9.43 -0.06
N VAL A 300 -17.95 -8.43 -0.02
CA VAL A 300 -16.88 -8.22 -1.01
C VAL A 300 -15.54 -8.61 -0.41
N LEU A 301 -14.91 -9.62 -0.97
CA LEU A 301 -13.64 -10.15 -0.51
C LEU A 301 -12.56 -9.83 -1.54
N THR A 302 -11.56 -9.06 -1.14
CA THR A 302 -10.39 -8.80 -2.01
C THR A 302 -9.15 -9.43 -1.41
N ALA A 303 -8.35 -10.14 -2.18
CA ALA A 303 -7.13 -10.77 -1.65
C ALA A 303 -5.90 -10.37 -2.49
N PRO A 304 -4.84 -9.83 -1.87
CA PRO A 304 -3.59 -9.55 -2.58
C PRO A 304 -2.82 -10.83 -2.95
N GLU A 305 -3.03 -11.91 -2.20
CA GLU A 305 -2.47 -13.25 -2.42
C GLU A 305 -3.62 -14.28 -2.45
N PRO A 306 -3.47 -15.44 -3.11
CA PRO A 306 -4.47 -16.52 -3.07
C PRO A 306 -4.92 -16.82 -1.64
N THR A 307 -6.23 -16.80 -1.40
CA THR A 307 -6.78 -16.94 -0.03
C THR A 307 -7.99 -17.86 0.00
N ILE A 308 -8.06 -18.68 1.04
CA ILE A 308 -9.28 -19.42 1.41
C ILE A 308 -10.03 -18.63 2.47
N TRP A 309 -11.27 -18.29 2.14
CA TRP A 309 -12.18 -17.56 2.99
C TRP A 309 -13.14 -18.54 3.66
N GLN A 310 -12.95 -18.75 4.96
CA GLN A 310 -13.77 -19.68 5.74
C GLN A 310 -14.89 -18.93 6.43
N PHE A 311 -16.13 -19.14 6.01
CA PHE A 311 -17.28 -18.52 6.65
C PHE A 311 -17.69 -19.28 7.91
N SER A 312 -17.95 -18.53 8.98
CA SER A 312 -18.46 -19.03 10.26
C SER A 312 -19.53 -18.10 10.83
N GLY A 313 -20.26 -18.54 11.85
CA GLY A 313 -21.33 -17.76 12.47
C GLY A 313 -22.66 -17.85 11.70
N GLU A 314 -23.39 -16.74 11.62
CA GLU A 314 -24.74 -16.67 11.05
C GLU A 314 -24.71 -16.51 9.51
N THR A 315 -24.19 -17.53 8.82
CA THR A 315 -23.98 -17.49 7.36
C THR A 315 -25.27 -17.47 6.53
N GLY A 316 -26.42 -17.72 7.16
CA GLY A 316 -27.76 -17.60 6.54
C GLY A 316 -28.08 -16.17 6.08
N ARG A 317 -27.43 -15.16 6.67
CA ARG A 317 -27.58 -13.75 6.26
C ARG A 317 -26.86 -13.40 4.97
N VAL A 318 -25.88 -14.20 4.54
CA VAL A 318 -25.04 -13.90 3.39
C VAL A 318 -25.79 -14.25 2.11
N VAL A 319 -26.25 -13.22 1.39
CA VAL A 319 -27.00 -13.37 0.14
C VAL A 319 -26.08 -13.55 -1.06
N SER A 320 -24.91 -12.90 -1.04
CA SER A 320 -23.93 -12.95 -2.12
C SER A 320 -22.53 -12.65 -1.61
N VAL A 321 -21.54 -13.36 -2.16
CA VAL A 321 -20.13 -13.14 -1.93
C VAL A 321 -19.44 -12.91 -3.26
N PHE A 322 -18.76 -11.79 -3.39
CA PHE A 322 -17.92 -11.47 -4.54
C PHE A 322 -16.45 -11.55 -4.15
N VAL A 323 -15.70 -12.45 -4.77
CA VAL A 323 -14.28 -12.69 -4.48
C VAL A 323 -13.44 -12.15 -5.63
N ALA A 324 -12.58 -11.19 -5.33
CA ALA A 324 -11.63 -10.62 -6.27
C ALA A 324 -10.20 -10.84 -5.79
N GLN A 325 -9.35 -11.35 -6.67
CA GLN A 325 -7.92 -11.47 -6.42
C GLN A 325 -7.16 -10.32 -7.10
N ASP A 326 -6.14 -9.76 -6.45
CA ASP A 326 -5.25 -8.80 -7.09
C ASP A 326 -4.37 -9.49 -8.15
N ASP A 327 -3.72 -8.71 -9.01
CA ASP A 327 -2.81 -9.24 -10.02
C ASP A 327 -1.49 -9.68 -9.36
N GLU A 328 -1.33 -10.99 -9.17
CA GLU A 328 -0.10 -11.62 -8.65
C GLU A 328 1.16 -11.13 -9.41
N ARG A 329 1.03 -10.79 -10.71
CA ARG A 329 2.13 -10.27 -11.56
C ARG A 329 2.71 -8.95 -11.05
N ARG A 330 1.95 -8.13 -10.30
CA ARG A 330 2.45 -6.90 -9.68
C ARG A 330 3.41 -7.14 -8.52
N PHE A 331 3.28 -8.29 -7.86
CA PHE A 331 4.17 -8.66 -6.75
C PHE A 331 5.43 -9.36 -7.26
N GLU A 332 5.36 -10.03 -8.41
CA GLU A 332 6.52 -10.64 -9.08
C GLU A 332 7.46 -9.60 -9.71
N SER A 333 6.97 -8.40 -10.07
CA SER A 333 7.70 -7.38 -10.84
C SER A 333 8.76 -6.56 -10.07
N ARG A 334 9.44 -7.15 -9.07
CA ARG A 334 10.70 -6.63 -8.50
C ARG A 334 11.95 -7.34 -9.04
N GLY A 335 11.85 -7.91 -10.24
CA GLY A 335 12.99 -8.44 -11.00
C GLY A 335 12.67 -9.80 -11.61
N GLN A 336 12.69 -9.87 -12.94
CA GLN A 336 12.39 -11.02 -13.81
C GLN A 336 10.91 -11.37 -13.95
N LEU A 337 10.30 -10.86 -15.04
CA LEU A 337 9.11 -11.46 -15.64
C LEU A 337 9.54 -12.73 -16.39
N ALA A 338 9.19 -13.90 -15.88
CA ALA A 338 8.91 -15.02 -16.75
C ALA A 338 7.45 -14.88 -17.22
N PRO A 339 7.15 -15.01 -18.53
CA PRO A 339 5.76 -15.09 -18.98
C PRO A 339 5.19 -16.43 -18.50
N LEU A 340 4.41 -16.39 -17.43
CA LEU A 340 3.62 -17.53 -16.94
C LEU A 340 2.21 -17.49 -17.54
N PRO A 341 1.53 -18.65 -17.66
CA PRO A 341 0.34 -18.85 -18.50
C PRO A 341 -0.87 -18.03 -18.05
N SER A 342 -1.91 -18.02 -18.89
CA SER A 342 -3.23 -17.39 -18.66
C SER A 342 -3.60 -17.30 -17.18
N TRP A 343 -3.94 -16.10 -16.72
CA TRP A 343 -4.32 -15.84 -15.33
C TRP A 343 -5.38 -16.84 -14.82
N GLU A 344 -5.19 -17.35 -13.60
CA GLU A 344 -6.14 -18.25 -12.92
C GLU A 344 -6.54 -17.65 -11.58
N HIS A 345 -7.84 -17.66 -11.28
CA HIS A 345 -8.33 -17.26 -9.96
C HIS A 345 -8.04 -18.38 -8.95
N ARG A 346 -7.12 -18.14 -8.00
CA ARG A 346 -6.60 -19.13 -7.05
C ARG A 346 -7.13 -18.98 -5.62
N SER A 347 -8.14 -18.14 -5.40
CA SER A 347 -8.82 -18.02 -4.11
C SER A 347 -10.08 -18.88 -4.05
N GLY A 348 -10.46 -19.30 -2.85
CA GLY A 348 -11.61 -20.19 -2.60
C GLY A 348 -12.42 -19.78 -1.37
N VAL A 349 -13.60 -20.37 -1.24
CA VAL A 349 -14.54 -20.10 -0.13
C VAL A 349 -15.04 -21.41 0.46
N THR A 350 -15.14 -21.49 1.79
CA THR A 350 -15.74 -22.63 2.50
C THR A 350 -16.88 -22.15 3.40
N GLY A 351 -17.85 -23.02 3.70
CA GLY A 351 -18.98 -22.70 4.60
C GLY A 351 -20.15 -21.97 3.95
N LEU A 352 -20.18 -21.90 2.62
CA LEU A 352 -21.26 -21.31 1.82
C LEU A 352 -21.52 -22.13 0.54
N ASP A 353 -22.74 -22.03 0.01
CA ASP A 353 -23.11 -22.72 -1.22
C ASP A 353 -22.59 -22.02 -2.47
N ARG A 354 -22.25 -22.80 -3.50
CA ARG A 354 -21.76 -22.30 -4.80
C ARG A 354 -22.61 -21.16 -5.41
N PRO A 355 -23.96 -21.21 -5.44
CA PRO A 355 -24.75 -20.18 -6.10
C PRO A 355 -24.61 -18.78 -5.48
N ARG A 356 -24.17 -18.71 -4.22
CA ARG A 356 -23.95 -17.44 -3.50
C ARG A 356 -22.58 -16.82 -3.80
N ILE A 357 -21.69 -17.52 -4.49
CA ILE A 357 -20.28 -17.14 -4.64
C ILE A 357 -19.97 -16.82 -6.10
N THR A 358 -19.49 -15.60 -6.33
CA THR A 358 -19.03 -15.11 -7.63
C THR A 358 -17.56 -14.75 -7.56
N PHE A 359 -16.77 -15.29 -8.49
CA PHE A 359 -15.34 -14.96 -8.64
C PHE A 359 -15.16 -13.91 -9.72
N ALA A 360 -14.32 -12.91 -9.47
CA ALA A 360 -14.00 -11.88 -10.44
C ALA A 360 -13.37 -12.51 -11.70
N PRO A 361 -13.73 -12.07 -12.91
CA PRO A 361 -13.21 -12.64 -14.16
C PRO A 361 -11.80 -12.17 -14.52
N LYS A 362 -11.35 -11.04 -13.94
CA LYS A 362 -10.02 -10.47 -14.15
C LYS A 362 -9.35 -10.13 -12.82
N PRO A 363 -8.02 -10.28 -12.72
CA PRO A 363 -7.27 -9.87 -11.55
C PRO A 363 -7.23 -8.35 -11.41
N GLY A 364 -7.17 -7.88 -10.17
CA GLY A 364 -6.94 -6.46 -9.86
C GLY A 364 -8.00 -5.53 -10.43
N CYS A 365 -9.18 -6.08 -10.74
CA CYS A 365 -10.32 -5.33 -11.24
C CYS A 365 -10.88 -4.41 -10.14
N LEU A 366 -10.96 -4.90 -8.90
CA LEU A 366 -11.35 -4.12 -7.72
C LEU A 366 -10.12 -3.55 -7.01
N PRO A 367 -10.24 -2.36 -6.41
CA PRO A 367 -9.23 -1.88 -5.46
C PRO A 367 -9.24 -2.77 -4.20
N PRO A 368 -8.11 -2.87 -3.47
CA PRO A 368 -8.06 -3.67 -2.25
C PRO A 368 -9.06 -3.14 -1.20
N ALA A 369 -9.89 -4.02 -0.63
CA ALA A 369 -10.89 -3.73 0.38
C ALA A 369 -10.30 -3.47 1.77
N GLY A 370 -9.43 -2.47 1.86
CA GLY A 370 -8.88 -1.95 3.11
C GLY A 370 -9.52 -0.61 3.50
N PRO A 371 -9.39 -0.18 4.77
CA PRO A 371 -9.96 1.07 5.27
C PRO A 371 -9.53 2.31 4.47
N SER A 372 -8.34 2.29 3.85
CA SER A 372 -7.82 3.40 3.05
C SER A 372 -8.43 3.52 1.65
N ASN A 373 -9.22 2.55 1.19
CA ASN A 373 -9.71 2.43 -0.18
C ASN A 373 -11.25 2.44 -0.28
N VAL A 374 -11.96 2.81 0.79
CA VAL A 374 -13.44 2.78 0.84
C VAL A 374 -14.05 3.59 -0.32
N GLU A 375 -13.51 4.77 -0.60
CA GLU A 375 -13.98 5.63 -1.70
C GLU A 375 -13.74 5.00 -3.08
N ALA A 376 -12.59 4.33 -3.26
CA ALA A 376 -12.29 3.63 -4.51
C ALA A 376 -13.19 2.40 -4.69
N LEU A 377 -13.50 1.68 -3.60
CA LEU A 377 -14.47 0.57 -3.62
C LEU A 377 -15.87 1.08 -3.97
N GLU A 378 -16.32 2.16 -3.33
CA GLU A 378 -17.60 2.80 -3.64
C GLU A 378 -17.68 3.17 -5.12
N ALA A 379 -16.62 3.74 -5.67
CA ALA A 379 -16.55 4.09 -7.07
C ALA A 379 -16.62 2.87 -8.02
N ALA A 380 -16.11 1.71 -7.59
CA ALA A 380 -16.21 0.47 -8.37
C ALA A 380 -17.56 -0.24 -8.22
N LEU A 381 -18.15 -0.21 -7.01
CA LEU A 381 -19.37 -0.94 -6.66
C LEU A 381 -20.65 -0.12 -6.90
N SER A 382 -20.52 1.19 -7.15
CA SER A 382 -21.63 2.17 -7.18
C SER A 382 -22.45 2.25 -5.89
N ARG A 383 -22.00 1.59 -4.82
CA ARG A 383 -22.58 1.62 -3.48
C ARG A 383 -21.44 1.54 -2.47
N ARG A 384 -21.51 2.38 -1.44
CA ARG A 384 -20.49 2.44 -0.39
C ARG A 384 -20.62 1.23 0.54
N PRO A 385 -19.53 0.48 0.83
CA PRO A 385 -19.52 -0.50 1.90
C PRO A 385 -19.74 0.18 3.26
N GLU A 386 -20.64 -0.35 4.08
CA GLU A 386 -20.91 0.16 5.44
C GLU A 386 -19.74 -0.12 6.39
N ALA A 387 -19.05 -1.24 6.18
CA ALA A 387 -17.91 -1.63 6.98
C ALA A 387 -16.86 -2.36 6.13
N VAL A 388 -15.59 -2.15 6.49
CA VAL A 388 -14.44 -2.78 5.82
C VAL A 388 -13.49 -3.36 6.87
N ALA A 389 -13.40 -4.69 6.92
CA ALA A 389 -12.48 -5.40 7.80
C ALA A 389 -11.11 -5.58 7.13
N GLY A 390 -10.09 -4.91 7.66
CA GLY A 390 -8.74 -5.03 7.16
C GLY A 390 -7.68 -4.56 8.14
N GLY A 391 -6.52 -5.21 8.13
CA GLY A 391 -5.41 -4.87 9.01
C GLY A 391 -4.18 -5.71 8.71
N PHE A 392 -3.00 -5.21 9.11
CA PHE A 392 -1.76 -5.95 8.91
C PHE A 392 -1.78 -7.26 9.72
N GLY A 393 -1.73 -8.37 8.99
CA GLY A 393 -1.70 -9.69 9.60
C GLY A 393 -3.01 -10.10 10.28
N MET A 394 -4.14 -9.58 9.79
CA MET A 394 -5.48 -10.06 10.13
C MET A 394 -5.63 -11.54 9.77
N THR A 395 -6.22 -12.32 10.67
CA THR A 395 -6.58 -13.73 10.48
C THR A 395 -8.10 -13.93 10.49
N THR A 396 -8.81 -13.04 11.20
CA THR A 396 -10.25 -13.12 11.40
C THR A 396 -10.90 -11.78 11.07
N ALA A 397 -11.91 -11.79 10.20
CA ALA A 397 -12.74 -10.63 9.88
C ALA A 397 -14.13 -10.84 10.50
N ARG A 398 -14.59 -9.90 11.33
CA ARG A 398 -15.96 -9.90 11.86
C ARG A 398 -16.82 -8.91 11.09
N LEU A 399 -17.94 -9.40 10.56
CA LEU A 399 -18.86 -8.63 9.74
C LEU A 399 -20.29 -8.75 10.31
N PRO A 400 -21.07 -7.66 10.37
CA PRO A 400 -20.85 -6.38 9.71
C PRO A 400 -20.05 -5.34 10.52
N SER A 401 -19.55 -5.63 11.73
CA SER A 401 -18.83 -4.62 12.53
C SER A 401 -17.55 -4.05 11.89
N GLY A 402 -16.97 -4.75 10.90
CA GLY A 402 -15.72 -4.35 10.26
C GLY A 402 -14.49 -4.60 11.11
N SER A 403 -14.62 -5.40 12.18
CA SER A 403 -13.50 -5.65 13.10
C SER A 403 -12.51 -6.65 12.50
N ALA A 404 -11.23 -6.28 12.49
CA ALA A 404 -10.13 -7.12 12.03
C ALA A 404 -9.30 -7.62 13.22
N LEU A 405 -9.26 -8.94 13.43
CA LEU A 405 -8.52 -9.56 14.53
C LEU A 405 -7.34 -10.38 14.02
N ALA A 406 -6.24 -10.33 14.77
CA ALA A 406 -5.03 -11.13 14.58
C ALA A 406 -4.89 -12.17 15.71
N ASP A 407 -6.00 -12.86 15.98
CA ASP A 407 -6.16 -13.83 17.07
C ASP A 407 -5.90 -15.28 16.63
N GLY A 408 -5.80 -15.54 15.32
CA GLY A 408 -5.55 -16.87 14.77
C GLY A 408 -6.65 -17.88 15.07
N ILE A 409 -7.89 -17.43 15.29
CA ILE A 409 -9.03 -18.30 15.59
C ILE A 409 -9.52 -18.95 14.28
N PHE A 410 -9.11 -20.19 14.08
CA PHE A 410 -9.62 -21.07 13.03
C PHE A 410 -10.15 -22.36 13.68
N PRO A 411 -11.35 -22.84 13.30
CA PRO A 411 -11.91 -24.06 13.88
C PRO A 411 -11.10 -25.32 13.53
N ASN A 412 -10.38 -25.29 12.41
CA ASN A 412 -9.61 -26.37 11.82
C ASN A 412 -8.10 -26.07 11.81
N ARG A 413 -7.62 -25.34 12.83
CA ARG A 413 -6.19 -25.07 13.03
C ARG A 413 -5.45 -26.34 13.42
N ILE A 414 -4.28 -26.56 12.84
CA ILE A 414 -3.35 -27.62 13.25
C ILE A 414 -2.61 -27.16 14.52
N GLU A 415 -2.63 -28.00 15.54
CA GLU A 415 -1.81 -27.81 16.74
C GLU A 415 -0.35 -28.17 16.44
N PHE A 416 0.58 -27.27 16.80
CA PHE A 416 1.99 -27.50 16.55
C PHE A 416 2.60 -28.37 17.65
N PRO A 417 3.22 -29.50 17.30
CA PRO A 417 3.90 -30.34 18.27
C PRO A 417 5.11 -29.62 18.86
N THR A 418 5.41 -29.89 20.13
CA THR A 418 6.53 -29.27 20.86
C THR A 418 7.77 -30.15 20.94
N GLY A 419 7.71 -31.39 20.43
CA GLY A 419 8.80 -32.37 20.43
C GLY A 419 9.21 -32.80 19.02
N GLY A 420 10.27 -33.62 18.91
CA GLY A 420 10.80 -34.12 17.64
C GLY A 420 12.01 -33.34 17.13
N ALA A 421 12.63 -33.84 16.06
CA ALA A 421 13.79 -33.21 15.42
C ALA A 421 13.42 -31.86 14.77
N GLY A 422 12.16 -31.71 14.34
CA GLY A 422 11.55 -30.49 13.82
C GLY A 422 11.04 -29.53 14.91
N GLY A 423 11.06 -29.91 16.19
CA GLY A 423 10.59 -29.09 17.32
C GLY A 423 11.04 -27.62 17.30
N PRO A 424 12.32 -27.31 16.98
CA PRO A 424 12.79 -25.93 16.85
C PRO A 424 12.10 -25.11 15.74
N LEU A 425 11.71 -25.76 14.64
CA LEU A 425 10.97 -25.12 13.55
C LEU A 425 9.49 -24.94 13.91
N TRP A 426 8.89 -25.90 14.61
CA TRP A 426 7.53 -25.77 15.18
C TRP A 426 7.44 -24.62 16.18
N ALA A 427 8.43 -24.50 17.08
CA ALA A 427 8.53 -23.39 18.02
C ALA A 427 8.68 -22.05 17.30
N LEU A 428 9.52 -21.97 16.27
CA LEU A 428 9.69 -20.75 15.47
C LEU A 428 8.38 -20.36 14.75
N ALA A 429 7.62 -21.33 14.24
CA ALA A 429 6.31 -21.10 13.63
C ALA A 429 5.32 -20.51 14.66
N ALA A 430 5.26 -21.11 15.85
CA ALA A 430 4.40 -20.66 16.95
C ALA A 430 4.75 -19.22 17.41
N GLU A 431 6.04 -18.93 17.57
CA GLU A 431 6.54 -17.60 17.95
C GLU A 431 6.16 -16.53 16.94
N ARG A 432 6.17 -16.87 15.65
CA ARG A 432 5.76 -15.99 14.55
C ARG A 432 4.25 -15.88 14.40
N ARG A 433 3.49 -16.58 15.27
CA ARG A 433 2.04 -16.69 15.20
C ARG A 433 1.57 -17.17 13.84
N GLU A 434 2.33 -18.08 13.23
CA GLU A 434 1.91 -18.79 12.04
C GLU A 434 0.78 -19.75 12.43
N ALA A 435 -0.34 -19.68 11.73
CA ALA A 435 -1.44 -20.61 11.83
C ALA A 435 -1.49 -21.42 10.53
N VAL A 436 -1.49 -22.75 10.66
CA VAL A 436 -1.75 -23.64 9.53
C VAL A 436 -3.13 -24.23 9.69
N ILE A 437 -3.93 -24.11 8.63
CA ILE A 437 -5.33 -24.48 8.60
C ILE A 437 -5.45 -25.73 7.73
N ARG A 438 -6.09 -26.78 8.27
CA ARG A 438 -6.38 -28.01 7.54
C ARG A 438 -7.70 -27.90 6.79
N VAL A 439 -7.66 -27.80 5.47
CA VAL A 439 -8.85 -27.64 4.64
C VAL A 439 -9.15 -28.91 3.86
N GLU A 440 -10.40 -29.36 3.89
CA GLU A 440 -10.84 -30.50 3.08
C GLU A 440 -11.09 -30.02 1.63
N PRO A 441 -10.40 -30.56 0.60
CA PRO A 441 -10.50 -30.04 -0.76
C PRO A 441 -11.92 -29.97 -1.31
N ASP A 442 -12.75 -30.98 -1.01
CA ASP A 442 -14.14 -31.05 -1.49
C ASP A 442 -15.07 -30.02 -0.84
N SER A 443 -14.67 -29.45 0.30
CA SER A 443 -15.43 -28.40 0.98
C SER A 443 -15.20 -27.00 0.39
N VAL A 444 -14.23 -26.87 -0.53
CA VAL A 444 -13.82 -25.58 -1.09
C VAL A 444 -14.55 -25.29 -2.39
N VAL A 445 -15.34 -24.22 -2.38
CA VAL A 445 -15.85 -23.62 -3.60
C VAL A 445 -14.75 -22.76 -4.20
N ALA A 446 -14.19 -23.17 -5.35
CA ALA A 446 -13.16 -22.43 -6.08
C ALA A 446 -13.41 -22.40 -7.60
N ALA A 447 -12.78 -21.47 -8.32
CA ALA A 447 -12.86 -21.40 -9.77
C ALA A 447 -12.07 -22.52 -10.49
N ARG A 448 -11.17 -23.21 -9.76
CA ARG A 448 -10.28 -24.25 -10.26
C ARG A 448 -10.32 -25.48 -9.34
N PRO A 449 -9.84 -26.66 -9.80
CA PRO A 449 -9.72 -27.85 -8.96
C PRO A 449 -8.86 -27.58 -7.72
N VAL A 450 -9.26 -28.17 -6.60
CA VAL A 450 -8.57 -28.07 -5.32
C VAL A 450 -7.95 -29.42 -5.00
N SER A 451 -6.71 -29.42 -4.49
CA SER A 451 -6.00 -30.65 -4.13
C SER A 451 -5.23 -30.47 -2.84
N ARG A 452 -5.00 -31.57 -2.12
CA ARG A 452 -4.21 -31.54 -0.88
C ARG A 452 -2.73 -31.33 -1.21
N SER A 453 -2.08 -30.45 -0.47
CA SER A 453 -0.64 -30.18 -0.58
C SER A 453 0.10 -30.67 0.66
N THR A 454 1.42 -30.56 0.63
CA THR A 454 2.22 -30.59 1.86
C THR A 454 1.85 -29.42 2.77
N LEU A 455 2.14 -29.54 4.06
CA LEU A 455 1.94 -28.42 4.98
C LEU A 455 2.81 -27.23 4.53
N PRO A 456 2.28 -26.00 4.56
CA PRO A 456 3.00 -24.81 4.13
C PRO A 456 3.94 -24.28 5.23
N GLY A 457 4.77 -23.31 4.85
CA GLY A 457 5.58 -22.51 5.76
C GLY A 457 6.55 -23.32 6.63
N LEU A 458 6.75 -22.85 7.87
CA LEU A 458 7.67 -23.48 8.80
C LEU A 458 7.17 -24.85 9.27
N ALA A 459 5.85 -25.03 9.36
CA ALA A 459 5.21 -26.30 9.71
C ALA A 459 5.54 -27.41 8.71
N GLY A 460 5.49 -27.10 7.41
CA GLY A 460 5.92 -28.02 6.36
C GLY A 460 7.37 -28.46 6.51
N LEU A 461 8.25 -27.50 6.74
CA LEU A 461 9.68 -27.78 6.88
C LEU A 461 9.98 -28.59 8.15
N ALA A 462 9.28 -28.29 9.25
CA ALA A 462 9.40 -29.02 10.49
C ALA A 462 8.99 -30.50 10.32
N THR A 463 7.89 -30.75 9.61
CA THR A 463 7.43 -32.11 9.28
C THR A 463 8.48 -32.89 8.48
N LEU A 464 9.11 -32.26 7.48
CA LEU A 464 10.18 -32.91 6.72
C LEU A 464 11.39 -33.27 7.58
N VAL A 465 11.69 -32.49 8.62
CA VAL A 465 12.77 -32.79 9.57
C VAL A 465 12.37 -33.92 10.52
N ASP A 466 11.13 -33.92 11.01
CA ASP A 466 10.60 -35.01 11.84
C ASP A 466 10.57 -36.35 11.09
N ASP A 467 10.23 -36.33 9.80
CA ASP A 467 10.26 -37.51 8.91
C ASP A 467 11.69 -37.97 8.55
N GLY A 468 12.73 -37.27 9.00
CA GLY A 468 14.13 -37.57 8.66
C GLY A 468 14.51 -37.28 7.19
N ARG A 469 13.63 -36.60 6.43
CA ARG A 469 13.86 -36.20 5.03
C ARG A 469 14.62 -34.89 4.92
N ALA A 470 14.75 -34.16 6.02
CA ALA A 470 15.57 -32.97 6.15
C ALA A 470 16.24 -32.91 7.53
N LYS A 471 17.26 -32.06 7.68
CA LYS A 471 17.88 -31.77 8.98
C LYS A 471 18.24 -30.29 9.11
N ILE A 472 18.16 -29.73 10.31
CA ILE A 472 18.62 -28.36 10.56
C ILE A 472 20.14 -28.33 10.42
N ALA A 473 20.64 -27.49 9.50
CA ALA A 473 22.05 -27.43 9.12
C ALA A 473 22.78 -26.28 9.82
N ALA A 474 22.11 -25.15 10.04
CA ALA A 474 22.71 -23.98 10.68
C ALA A 474 21.75 -23.28 11.65
N TRP A 475 22.37 -22.60 12.61
CA TRP A 475 21.71 -21.88 13.69
C TRP A 475 22.24 -20.47 13.77
N GLN A 476 21.38 -19.52 14.11
CA GLN A 476 21.77 -18.15 14.44
C GLN A 476 21.44 -17.87 15.91
N THR A 477 22.42 -17.35 16.62
CA THR A 477 22.23 -16.84 17.98
C THR A 477 21.49 -15.50 17.91
N VAL A 478 20.42 -15.37 18.70
CA VAL A 478 19.66 -14.15 18.85
C VAL A 478 19.38 -13.85 20.31
N THR A 479 19.42 -12.57 20.66
CA THR A 479 19.06 -12.05 21.97
C THR A 479 17.63 -11.53 21.92
N ARG A 480 16.80 -11.99 22.85
CA ARG A 480 15.39 -11.58 23.00
C ARG A 480 15.20 -10.94 24.37
N PHE A 481 14.26 -10.01 24.48
CA PHE A 481 13.89 -9.40 25.76
C PHE A 481 12.56 -9.96 26.19
N LEU A 482 12.54 -10.73 27.28
CA LEU A 482 11.34 -11.36 27.80
C LEU A 482 10.88 -10.64 29.07
N ASP A 483 9.57 -10.51 29.26
CA ASP A 483 8.99 -10.06 30.52
C ASP A 483 8.95 -11.20 31.56
N ALA A 484 8.46 -10.91 32.76
CA ALA A 484 8.33 -11.89 33.84
C ALA A 484 7.39 -13.07 33.50
N SER A 485 6.54 -12.94 32.46
CA SER A 485 5.67 -14.01 31.96
C SER A 485 6.31 -14.83 30.82
N GLY A 486 7.55 -14.52 30.44
CA GLY A 486 8.24 -15.14 29.31
C GLY A 486 7.81 -14.62 27.94
N ARG A 487 7.01 -13.53 27.87
CA ARG A 487 6.60 -12.91 26.61
C ARG A 487 7.63 -11.92 26.12
N GLN A 488 7.87 -11.90 24.82
CA GLN A 488 8.81 -10.97 24.20
C GLN A 488 8.28 -9.53 24.23
N VAL A 489 9.03 -8.62 24.86
CA VAL A 489 8.68 -7.19 25.07
C VAL A 489 9.63 -6.22 24.35
N GLY A 490 10.47 -6.73 23.46
CA GLY A 490 11.41 -5.91 22.68
C GLY A 490 11.83 -6.57 21.36
N PRO A 491 12.65 -5.88 20.54
CA PRO A 491 13.14 -6.42 19.29
C PRO A 491 14.07 -7.62 19.50
N THR A 492 14.09 -8.54 18.54
CA THR A 492 15.09 -9.62 18.50
C THR A 492 16.39 -9.09 17.91
N ILE A 493 17.50 -9.17 18.66
CA ILE A 493 18.80 -8.68 18.24
C ILE A 493 19.67 -9.86 17.78
N PRO A 494 20.31 -9.82 16.60
CA PRO A 494 21.29 -10.82 16.20
C PRO A 494 22.54 -10.79 17.10
N GLY A 495 23.03 -11.96 17.52
CA GLY A 495 24.26 -12.09 18.31
C GLY A 495 24.05 -12.10 19.83
N ASP A 496 25.17 -12.12 20.55
CA ASP A 496 25.26 -12.13 22.02
C ASP A 496 24.92 -10.74 22.60
N PRO A 497 24.28 -10.63 23.78
CA PRO A 497 24.06 -9.36 24.47
C PRO A 497 25.36 -8.63 24.79
N ASP A 498 25.86 -7.82 23.87
CA ASP A 498 26.96 -6.90 24.15
C ASP A 498 26.44 -5.74 25.03
N ARG A 499 26.78 -5.76 26.33
CA ARG A 499 26.20 -4.88 27.37
C ARG A 499 26.27 -3.38 27.05
N ALA A 500 27.20 -2.95 26.20
CA ALA A 500 27.35 -1.55 25.78
C ALA A 500 26.23 -1.06 24.83
N ARG A 501 25.43 -1.94 24.22
CA ARG A 501 24.38 -1.60 23.24
C ARG A 501 22.94 -1.83 23.72
N LEU A 502 22.74 -2.31 24.96
CA LEU A 502 21.44 -2.80 25.47
C LEU A 502 20.70 -1.78 26.34
N GLY A 503 21.22 -0.56 26.53
CA GLY A 503 20.56 0.47 27.31
C GLY A 503 19.25 0.92 26.65
N GLY A 504 18.11 0.74 27.34
CA GLY A 504 16.82 1.31 26.94
C GLY A 504 15.70 0.32 26.59
N PHE A 505 15.93 -1.00 26.62
CA PHE A 505 14.87 -1.99 26.38
C PHE A 505 14.34 -2.57 27.69
N HIS A 506 13.02 -2.65 27.83
CA HIS A 506 12.37 -3.33 28.95
C HIS A 506 12.43 -4.86 28.76
N GLY A 507 12.69 -5.62 29.84
CA GLY A 507 12.72 -7.09 29.85
C GLY A 507 14.11 -7.70 30.08
N THR A 508 14.16 -8.99 30.44
CA THR A 508 15.40 -9.73 30.69
C THR A 508 15.99 -10.23 29.36
N PRO A 509 17.25 -9.92 29.04
CA PRO A 509 17.91 -10.41 27.85
C PRO A 509 18.11 -11.93 27.96
N THR A 510 17.49 -12.67 27.05
CA THR A 510 17.52 -14.13 26.97
C THR A 510 18.11 -14.53 25.63
N VAL A 511 19.21 -15.27 25.67
CA VAL A 511 19.88 -15.78 24.46
C VAL A 511 19.17 -17.04 24.00
N SER A 512 18.81 -17.08 22.72
CA SER A 512 18.17 -18.23 22.07
C SER A 512 18.82 -18.52 20.72
N ARG A 513 18.68 -19.75 20.23
CA ARG A 513 19.15 -20.14 18.89
C ARG A 513 17.95 -20.39 18.00
N ILE A 514 17.94 -19.79 16.83
CA ILE A 514 16.92 -20.02 15.81
C ILE A 514 17.54 -20.76 14.61
N PRO A 515 16.82 -21.73 14.02
CA PRO A 515 17.28 -22.39 12.80
C PRO A 515 17.30 -21.37 11.65
N THR A 516 18.36 -21.40 10.84
CA THR A 516 18.51 -20.51 9.68
C THR A 516 18.70 -21.23 8.37
N GLU A 517 19.21 -22.46 8.40
CA GLU A 517 19.44 -23.26 7.21
C GLU A 517 19.00 -24.69 7.46
N VAL A 518 18.37 -25.30 6.45
CA VAL A 518 17.88 -26.67 6.52
C VAL A 518 18.39 -27.44 5.31
N MET A 519 18.93 -28.62 5.55
CA MET A 519 19.47 -29.51 4.52
C MET A 519 18.46 -30.59 4.17
N LEU A 520 18.15 -30.72 2.89
CA LEU A 520 17.25 -31.72 2.32
C LEU A 520 18.04 -32.99 2.04
N LEU A 521 17.62 -34.10 2.64
CA LEU A 521 18.29 -35.41 2.60
C LEU A 521 17.64 -36.37 1.58
N ALA A 522 16.45 -36.05 1.11
CA ALA A 522 15.67 -36.88 0.20
C ALA A 522 14.93 -36.02 -0.83
N PRO A 523 14.44 -36.61 -1.95
CA PRO A 523 13.56 -35.91 -2.88
C PRO A 523 12.30 -35.46 -2.13
N VAL A 524 12.04 -34.15 -2.07
CA VAL A 524 10.90 -33.55 -1.34
C VAL A 524 10.22 -32.49 -2.21
N ALA A 525 8.95 -32.22 -1.92
CA ALA A 525 8.28 -31.00 -2.36
C ALA A 525 8.56 -29.90 -1.32
N VAL A 526 9.14 -28.79 -1.75
CA VAL A 526 9.45 -27.66 -0.87
C VAL A 526 8.14 -26.98 -0.46
N PRO A 527 7.88 -26.82 0.86
CA PRO A 527 6.70 -26.14 1.36
C PRO A 527 6.56 -24.72 0.79
N THR A 528 5.36 -24.36 0.36
CA THR A 528 5.05 -22.98 -0.06
C THR A 528 5.09 -22.02 1.12
N GLY A 529 5.49 -20.77 0.90
CA GLY A 529 5.42 -19.74 1.95
C GLY A 529 6.59 -19.77 2.93
N LEU A 530 7.74 -20.29 2.52
CA LEU A 530 8.99 -20.18 3.28
C LEU A 530 9.66 -18.80 3.16
N GLN A 531 9.29 -17.99 2.15
CA GLN A 531 9.83 -16.64 2.00
C GLN A 531 9.40 -15.77 3.20
N GLY A 532 10.37 -15.14 3.88
CA GLY A 532 10.11 -14.32 5.06
C GLY A 532 9.93 -15.11 6.37
N SER A 533 10.02 -16.45 6.34
CA SER A 533 9.96 -17.33 7.53
C SER A 533 11.14 -17.17 8.49
N GLY A 534 12.26 -16.59 8.04
CA GLY A 534 13.52 -16.51 8.79
C GLY A 534 14.54 -17.58 8.39
N ILE A 535 14.12 -18.61 7.64
CA ILE A 535 15.05 -19.51 6.97
C ILE A 535 15.70 -18.78 5.80
N ARG A 536 17.03 -18.74 5.81
CA ARG A 536 17.83 -18.01 4.81
C ARG A 536 17.97 -18.81 3.52
N ARG A 537 18.23 -20.11 3.63
CA ARG A 537 18.41 -21.01 2.50
C ARG A 537 18.15 -22.46 2.86
N LEU A 538 17.84 -23.25 1.84
CA LEU A 538 17.81 -24.71 1.87
C LEU A 538 19.07 -25.26 1.18
N ILE A 539 19.61 -26.36 1.69
CA ILE A 539 20.80 -27.03 1.14
C ILE A 539 20.37 -28.39 0.59
N LEU A 540 20.62 -28.67 -0.68
CA LEU A 540 20.35 -29.97 -1.28
C LEU A 540 21.56 -30.88 -1.08
N ALA A 541 21.38 -31.97 -0.34
CA ALA A 541 22.46 -32.92 -0.06
C ALA A 541 22.97 -33.62 -1.32
N ARG A 542 24.22 -34.11 -1.29
CA ARG A 542 24.83 -34.80 -2.43
C ARG A 542 23.98 -35.97 -2.94
N GLY A 543 23.79 -36.02 -4.26
CA GLY A 543 23.06 -37.11 -4.92
C GLY A 543 21.53 -37.03 -4.79
N VAL A 544 20.97 -36.02 -4.11
CA VAL A 544 19.52 -35.80 -4.06
C VAL A 544 19.06 -35.06 -5.32
N PRO A 545 18.03 -35.55 -6.04
CA PRO A 545 17.50 -34.84 -7.21
C PRO A 545 16.88 -33.49 -6.80
N ALA A 546 16.75 -32.59 -7.77
CA ALA A 546 16.17 -31.27 -7.52
C ALA A 546 14.75 -31.41 -6.95
N PRO A 547 14.42 -30.69 -5.85
CA PRO A 547 13.11 -30.80 -5.24
C PRO A 547 12.04 -30.16 -6.12
N SER A 548 10.81 -30.67 -6.01
CA SER A 548 9.62 -30.04 -6.59
C SER A 548 9.09 -28.95 -5.66
N GLY A 549 8.08 -28.21 -6.12
CA GLY A 549 7.36 -27.23 -5.30
C GLY A 549 7.91 -25.82 -5.30
N ASP A 550 7.77 -25.11 -4.18
CA ASP A 550 8.08 -23.68 -4.10
C ASP A 550 9.59 -23.41 -4.25
N ARG A 551 9.94 -22.59 -5.25
CA ARG A 551 11.33 -22.18 -5.55
C ARG A 551 11.62 -20.74 -5.15
N MET A 552 10.70 -20.08 -4.44
CA MET A 552 10.86 -18.68 -4.01
C MET A 552 11.88 -18.50 -2.88
N ILE A 553 12.26 -19.58 -2.20
CA ILE A 553 13.38 -19.59 -1.24
C ILE A 553 14.69 -19.93 -1.93
N CYS A 554 15.81 -19.42 -1.40
CA CYS A 554 17.14 -19.78 -1.88
C CYS A 554 17.42 -21.27 -1.64
N ILE A 555 17.76 -22.02 -2.69
CA ILE A 555 18.14 -23.44 -2.59
C ILE A 555 19.50 -23.61 -3.26
N ILE A 556 20.49 -24.09 -2.51
CA ILE A 556 21.85 -24.34 -3.01
C ILE A 556 22.17 -25.83 -3.02
N ARG A 557 23.04 -26.27 -3.92
CA ARG A 557 23.59 -27.62 -3.89
C ARG A 557 24.78 -27.69 -2.94
N GLU A 558 24.88 -28.79 -2.19
CA GLU A 558 26.04 -29.06 -1.32
C GLU A 558 27.34 -29.27 -2.12
N ASP A 559 27.25 -29.78 -3.35
CA ASP A 559 28.40 -30.14 -4.18
C ASP A 559 29.23 -28.93 -4.64
N ASP A 560 28.57 -27.90 -5.18
CA ASP A 560 29.20 -26.75 -5.82
C ASP A 560 28.84 -25.41 -5.15
N GLY A 561 27.97 -25.43 -4.14
CA GLY A 561 27.46 -24.23 -3.47
C GLY A 561 26.62 -23.33 -4.37
N LYS A 562 26.28 -23.76 -5.59
CA LYS A 562 25.56 -22.94 -6.56
C LYS A 562 24.06 -23.00 -6.31
N PRO A 563 23.34 -21.88 -6.55
CA PRO A 563 21.89 -21.86 -6.47
C PRO A 563 21.27 -22.73 -7.57
N LEU A 564 20.18 -23.40 -7.24
CA LEU A 564 19.38 -24.11 -8.24
C LEU A 564 18.73 -23.11 -9.20
N PRO A 565 18.62 -23.43 -10.51
CA PRO A 565 17.89 -22.60 -11.46
C PRO A 565 16.46 -22.32 -10.98
N GLY A 566 16.04 -21.06 -11.04
CA GLY A 566 14.73 -20.61 -10.57
C GLY A 566 14.61 -20.35 -9.06
N SER A 567 15.67 -20.58 -8.28
CA SER A 567 15.71 -20.19 -6.86
C SER A 567 16.12 -18.73 -6.66
N ARG A 568 15.54 -18.06 -5.66
CA ARG A 568 15.87 -16.65 -5.33
C ARG A 568 16.94 -16.58 -4.23
N CYS A 569 18.21 -16.59 -4.66
CA CYS A 569 19.37 -16.39 -3.79
C CYS A 569 19.95 -14.99 -4.04
N ASN A 570 19.33 -13.96 -3.47
CA ASN A 570 19.84 -12.58 -3.48
C ASN A 570 20.38 -12.19 -2.12
#